data_AF-A0A6P0VZR5-F1
#
_entry.id   AF-A0A6P0VZR5-F1
#
_cell.length_a   1.000
_cell.length_b   1.000
_cell.length_c   1.000
_cell.angle_alpha   90.00
_cell.angle_beta   90.00
_cell.angle_gamma   90.00
#
_symmetry.space_group_name_H-M   'P 1'
#
loop_
_entity.id
_entity.type
_entity.pdbx_description
1 polymer ?
#
loop_
_entity_poly.entity_id
_entity_poly.type
_entity_poly.pdbx_seq_one_letter_code
_entity_poly.pdbx_strand_id
1 'polypeptide(L)'
;SKGSINTSDVAAIKKLYPNEDVPRWQGRTPSPGETSGSLQWHLWQLSVAHAAQGVLDFLALAVLAAERNGVKAGAVFFPKANKIVGGSGYDSRLQPWDNFPSTIEWHAMSYGVCGNTSCIDSLVKRVLDRAPSGTQVTPALAGTWGRSIKNRPSLEIQMRSLQRISPRINSVSHFDYSWQEPELDRQRKFCKL
;
A
#
# COMPACT_ATOMS: atom_id res chain seq x y z
N SER A 1 8.07 -21.33 17.30
CA SER A 1 6.78 -21.35 16.58
C SER A 1 7.01 -21.98 15.22
N LYS A 2 6.25 -23.03 14.83
CA LYS A 2 6.28 -23.60 13.47
C LYS A 2 5.23 -22.83 12.65
N GLY A 3 5.64 -22.10 11.61
CA GLY A 3 4.75 -21.23 10.82
C GLY A 3 3.77 -21.95 9.88
N SER A 4 3.47 -23.22 10.14
CA SER A 4 2.58 -24.05 9.33
C SER A 4 1.93 -25.16 10.15
N ILE A 5 0.77 -25.62 9.69
CA ILE A 5 0.06 -26.79 10.21
C ILE A 5 0.20 -27.99 9.26
N ASN A 6 0.09 -29.20 9.81
CA ASN A 6 0.02 -30.46 9.09
C ASN A 6 -1.19 -31.29 9.54
N THR A 7 -1.36 -32.48 8.96
CA THR A 7 -2.50 -33.38 9.26
C THR A 7 -2.55 -33.83 10.73
N SER A 8 -1.39 -34.03 11.37
CA SER A 8 -1.33 -34.42 12.79
C SER A 8 -1.76 -33.29 13.72
N ASP A 9 -1.44 -32.03 13.39
CA ASP A 9 -1.90 -30.86 14.15
C ASP A 9 -3.44 -30.75 14.12
N VAL A 10 -4.04 -30.94 12.93
CA VAL A 10 -5.49 -30.92 12.76
C VAL A 10 -6.17 -32.04 13.54
N ALA A 11 -5.60 -33.26 13.50
CA ALA A 11 -6.13 -34.40 14.26
C ALA A 11 -6.05 -34.18 15.78
N ALA A 12 -4.97 -33.58 16.26
CA ALA A 12 -4.79 -33.27 17.67
C ALA A 12 -5.84 -32.27 18.18
N ILE A 13 -6.12 -31.20 17.42
CA ILE A 13 -7.16 -30.22 17.79
C ILE A 13 -8.56 -30.84 17.80
N LYS A 14 -8.92 -31.65 16.78
CA LYS A 14 -10.21 -32.35 16.75
C LYS A 14 -10.43 -33.28 17.95
N LYS A 15 -9.35 -33.87 18.49
CA LYS A 15 -9.42 -34.71 19.70
C LYS A 15 -9.70 -33.88 20.96
N LEU A 16 -9.18 -32.65 21.03
CA LEU A 16 -9.40 -31.74 22.17
C LEU A 16 -10.80 -31.14 22.15
N TYR A 17 -11.35 -30.87 20.97
CA TYR A 17 -12.66 -30.24 20.78
C TYR A 17 -13.58 -31.13 19.93
N PRO A 18 -14.03 -32.28 20.46
CA PRO A 18 -14.76 -33.28 19.68
C PRO A 18 -16.17 -32.83 19.25
N ASN A 19 -16.72 -31.84 19.94
CA ASN A 19 -18.07 -31.32 19.69
C ASN A 19 -18.07 -30.01 18.87
N GLU A 20 -16.88 -29.50 18.50
CA GLU A 20 -16.80 -28.32 17.65
C GLU A 20 -16.89 -28.70 16.17
N ASP A 21 -17.76 -27.98 15.45
CA ASP A 21 -17.87 -28.07 14.01
C ASP A 21 -16.66 -27.42 13.31
N VAL A 22 -16.66 -27.47 11.96
CA VAL A 22 -15.63 -26.78 11.16
C VAL A 22 -15.57 -25.28 11.51
N PRO A 23 -14.37 -24.71 11.73
CA PRO A 23 -14.24 -23.30 12.12
C PRO A 23 -14.95 -22.35 11.15
N ARG A 24 -15.58 -21.29 11.65
CA ARG A 24 -16.21 -20.29 10.78
C ARG A 24 -15.61 -18.93 11.08
N TRP A 25 -15.01 -18.33 10.06
CA TRP A 25 -14.56 -16.94 10.10
C TRP A 25 -15.01 -16.24 8.83
N GLN A 26 -14.99 -14.91 8.85
CA GLN A 26 -15.46 -14.09 7.75
C GLN A 26 -14.72 -14.44 6.45
N GLY A 27 -15.48 -14.75 5.40
CA GLY A 27 -14.95 -15.10 4.08
C GLY A 27 -14.55 -16.58 3.90
N ARG A 28 -14.62 -17.42 4.93
CA ARG A 28 -14.41 -18.87 4.78
C ARG A 28 -15.72 -19.59 4.47
N THR A 29 -15.73 -20.36 3.38
CA THR A 29 -16.80 -21.31 3.04
C THR A 29 -16.24 -22.73 3.15
N PRO A 30 -16.47 -23.44 4.27
CA PRO A 30 -15.95 -24.80 4.45
C PRO A 30 -16.52 -25.77 3.41
N SER A 31 -15.67 -26.63 2.84
CA SER A 31 -16.09 -27.70 1.94
C SER A 31 -15.92 -29.08 2.60
N PRO A 32 -16.81 -30.05 2.32
CA PRO A 32 -16.58 -31.44 2.67
C PRO A 32 -15.28 -31.93 2.02
N GLY A 33 -14.39 -32.56 2.79
CA GLY A 33 -13.10 -33.06 2.30
C GLY A 33 -11.96 -32.04 2.28
N GLU A 34 -12.06 -30.93 3.01
CA GLU A 34 -10.97 -29.95 3.15
C GLU A 34 -9.67 -30.64 3.65
N THR A 35 -8.56 -30.36 2.97
CA THR A 35 -7.23 -30.88 3.32
C THR A 35 -6.51 -29.96 4.31
N SER A 36 -5.46 -30.46 4.98
CA SER A 36 -4.60 -29.61 5.81
C SER A 36 -3.93 -28.50 4.99
N GLY A 37 -3.66 -28.73 3.70
CA GLY A 37 -3.11 -27.73 2.78
C GLY A 37 -4.10 -26.59 2.49
N SER A 38 -5.37 -26.90 2.21
CA SER A 38 -6.40 -25.86 2.03
C SER A 38 -6.70 -25.12 3.34
N LEU A 39 -6.68 -25.82 4.49
CA LEU A 39 -6.84 -25.16 5.78
C LEU A 39 -5.66 -24.21 6.08
N GLN A 40 -4.41 -24.63 5.83
CA GLN A 40 -3.23 -23.78 5.94
C GLN A 40 -3.37 -22.53 5.07
N TRP A 41 -3.88 -22.67 3.85
CA TRP A 41 -4.13 -21.54 2.96
C TRP A 41 -5.19 -20.59 3.52
N HIS A 42 -6.32 -21.10 4.03
CA HIS A 42 -7.34 -20.27 4.65
C HIS A 42 -6.82 -19.53 5.89
N LEU A 43 -6.00 -20.18 6.71
CA LEU A 43 -5.36 -19.54 7.88
C LEU A 43 -4.37 -18.44 7.46
N TRP A 44 -3.64 -18.64 6.36
CA TRP A 44 -2.79 -17.62 5.78
C TRP A 44 -3.62 -16.42 5.30
N GLN A 45 -4.71 -16.66 4.57
CA GLN A 45 -5.63 -15.60 4.12
C GLN A 45 -6.22 -14.82 5.29
N LEU A 46 -6.67 -15.51 6.35
CA LEU A 46 -7.17 -14.88 7.57
C LEU A 46 -6.11 -13.98 8.22
N SER A 47 -4.88 -14.47 8.31
CA SER A 47 -3.76 -13.73 8.92
C SER A 47 -3.42 -12.46 8.14
N VAL A 48 -3.39 -12.55 6.80
CA VAL A 48 -3.15 -11.40 5.92
C VAL A 48 -4.31 -10.40 5.98
N ALA A 49 -5.55 -10.88 5.99
CA ALA A 49 -6.73 -10.02 6.12
C ALA A 49 -6.74 -9.27 7.45
N HIS A 50 -6.38 -9.95 8.55
CA HIS A 50 -6.27 -9.32 9.86
C HIS A 50 -5.17 -8.24 9.88
N ALA A 51 -4.00 -8.52 9.29
CA ALA A 51 -2.93 -7.54 9.17
C ALA A 51 -3.35 -6.33 8.32
N ALA A 52 -4.05 -6.55 7.20
CA ALA A 52 -4.59 -5.48 6.36
C ALA A 52 -5.62 -4.62 7.10
N GLN A 53 -6.52 -5.25 7.88
CA GLN A 53 -7.49 -4.53 8.71
C GLN A 53 -6.79 -3.65 9.75
N GLY A 54 -5.73 -4.14 10.39
CA GLY A 54 -4.94 -3.35 11.35
C GLY A 54 -4.35 -2.08 10.72
N VAL A 55 -3.94 -2.11 9.45
CA VAL A 55 -3.48 -0.91 8.72
C VAL A 55 -4.62 0.09 8.53
N LEU A 56 -5.81 -0.38 8.19
CA LEU A 56 -6.99 0.48 8.00
C LEU A 56 -7.45 1.09 9.31
N ASP A 57 -7.50 0.31 10.39
CA ASP A 57 -7.89 0.78 11.72
C ASP A 57 -6.90 1.82 12.25
N PHE A 58 -5.60 1.56 12.09
CA PHE A 58 -4.56 2.53 12.46
C PHE A 58 -4.68 3.83 11.66
N LEU A 59 -4.90 3.74 10.34
CA LEU A 59 -5.13 4.91 9.50
C LEU A 59 -6.36 5.70 9.98
N ALA A 60 -7.47 5.02 10.27
CA ALA A 60 -8.70 5.67 10.75
C ALA A 60 -8.46 6.42 12.07
N LEU A 61 -7.72 5.83 13.01
CA LEU A 61 -7.34 6.48 14.27
C LEU A 61 -6.48 7.72 14.04
N ALA A 62 -5.49 7.64 13.14
CA ALA A 62 -4.62 8.76 12.81
C ALA A 62 -5.37 9.91 12.11
N VAL A 63 -6.27 9.57 11.17
CA VAL A 63 -7.14 10.52 10.48
C VAL A 63 -8.04 11.26 11.47
N LEU A 64 -8.68 10.53 12.38
CA LEU A 64 -9.53 11.13 13.41
C LEU A 64 -8.75 12.13 14.28
N ALA A 65 -7.50 11.83 14.63
CA ALA A 65 -6.66 12.73 15.41
C ALA A 65 -6.34 14.03 14.63
N ALA A 66 -6.02 13.93 13.34
CA ALA A 66 -5.77 15.10 12.49
C ALA A 66 -7.03 15.97 12.32
N GLU A 67 -8.16 15.35 12.00
CA GLU A 67 -9.43 16.04 11.75
C GLU A 67 -9.94 16.79 12.99
N ARG A 68 -9.79 16.19 14.19
CA ARG A 68 -10.13 16.86 15.46
C ARG A 68 -9.34 18.14 15.72
N ASN A 69 -8.17 18.28 15.09
CA ASN A 69 -7.33 19.47 15.17
C ASN A 69 -7.50 20.40 13.96
N GLY A 70 -8.52 20.16 13.11
CA GLY A 70 -8.73 20.94 11.90
C GLY A 70 -7.66 20.74 10.83
N VAL A 71 -6.87 19.66 10.91
CA VAL A 71 -5.82 19.34 9.95
C VAL A 71 -6.34 18.30 8.96
N LYS A 72 -6.18 18.58 7.66
CA LYS A 72 -6.54 17.63 6.61
C LYS A 72 -5.58 16.44 6.64
N ALA A 73 -6.14 15.23 6.67
CA ALA A 73 -5.34 14.02 6.65
C ALA A 73 -4.98 13.58 5.23
N GLY A 74 -3.88 12.84 5.12
CA GLY A 74 -3.46 12.18 3.89
C GLY A 74 -2.66 10.92 4.19
N ALA A 75 -2.67 9.97 3.25
CA ALA A 75 -1.94 8.72 3.36
C ALA A 75 -0.93 8.59 2.21
N VAL A 76 0.31 8.26 2.56
CA VAL A 76 1.37 7.97 1.60
C VAL A 76 1.48 6.47 1.43
N PHE A 77 1.45 5.97 0.19
CA PHE A 77 1.46 4.54 -0.09
C PHE A 77 2.15 4.19 -1.41
N PHE A 78 2.57 2.93 -1.54
CA PHE A 78 3.08 2.39 -2.78
C PHE A 78 1.95 1.79 -3.62
N PRO A 79 1.76 2.20 -4.89
CA PRO A 79 0.67 1.67 -5.73
C PRO A 79 0.71 0.15 -5.99
N LYS A 80 1.82 -0.51 -5.66
CA LYS A 80 2.01 -1.97 -5.78
C LYS A 80 1.95 -2.73 -4.44
N ALA A 81 1.81 -2.04 -3.29
CA ALA A 81 1.90 -2.67 -1.97
C ALA A 81 0.66 -3.51 -1.56
N ASN A 82 -0.38 -3.57 -2.37
CA ASN A 82 -1.52 -4.49 -2.23
C ASN A 82 -1.54 -5.61 -3.28
N LYS A 83 -0.42 -5.84 -3.99
CA LYS A 83 -0.38 -6.87 -5.05
C LYS A 83 -0.07 -8.25 -4.50
N ILE A 84 -0.67 -9.25 -5.16
CA ILE A 84 -0.23 -10.65 -5.06
C ILE A 84 1.15 -10.78 -5.72
N VAL A 85 2.06 -11.52 -5.07
CA VAL A 85 3.43 -11.79 -5.50
C VAL A 85 3.67 -13.30 -5.53
N GLY A 86 4.35 -13.82 -6.55
CA GLY A 86 4.74 -15.24 -6.59
C GLY A 86 3.57 -16.23 -6.69
N GLY A 87 2.42 -15.81 -7.25
CA GLY A 87 1.24 -16.66 -7.47
C GLY A 87 0.29 -16.76 -6.28
N SER A 88 0.78 -16.64 -5.05
CA SER A 88 -0.05 -16.78 -3.83
C SER A 88 0.42 -15.96 -2.62
N GLY A 89 1.55 -15.27 -2.73
CA GLY A 89 2.08 -14.38 -1.69
C GLY A 89 1.55 -12.96 -1.79
N TYR A 90 1.92 -12.12 -0.83
CA TYR A 90 1.58 -10.70 -0.79
C TYR A 90 2.85 -9.86 -0.76
N ASP A 91 2.77 -8.65 -1.30
CA ASP A 91 3.82 -7.66 -1.10
C ASP A 91 4.02 -7.41 0.41
N SER A 92 5.26 -7.50 0.89
CA SER A 92 5.57 -7.44 2.32
C SER A 92 5.24 -6.10 2.98
N ARG A 93 5.04 -5.05 2.18
CA ARG A 93 4.58 -3.75 2.69
C ARG A 93 3.10 -3.78 3.08
N LEU A 94 2.31 -4.68 2.50
CA LEU A 94 0.88 -4.90 2.74
C LEU A 94 0.11 -3.60 3.04
N GLN A 95 -0.13 -2.79 2.03
CA GLN A 95 -0.88 -1.54 2.16
C GLN A 95 -2.19 -1.66 1.38
N PRO A 96 -3.34 -1.91 2.04
CA PRO A 96 -4.65 -2.02 1.38
C PRO A 96 -5.19 -0.63 0.98
N TRP A 97 -4.38 0.13 0.24
CA TRP A 97 -4.64 1.54 -0.10
C TRP A 97 -5.90 1.75 -0.93
N ASP A 98 -6.37 0.72 -1.63
CA ASP A 98 -7.63 0.73 -2.37
C ASP A 98 -8.87 0.71 -1.46
N ASN A 99 -8.69 0.49 -0.15
CA ASN A 99 -9.72 0.63 0.88
C ASN A 99 -9.54 1.88 1.75
N PHE A 100 -8.61 2.78 1.42
CA PHE A 100 -8.48 4.03 2.15
C PHE A 100 -9.72 4.92 1.92
N PRO A 101 -10.11 5.76 2.90
CA PRO A 101 -11.25 6.64 2.72
C PRO A 101 -10.98 7.66 1.61
N SER A 102 -12.02 8.04 0.86
CA SER A 102 -11.93 9.09 -0.17
C SER A 102 -11.88 10.51 0.40
N THR A 103 -12.15 10.66 1.70
CA THR A 103 -12.15 11.94 2.42
C THR A 103 -10.73 12.46 2.71
N ILE A 104 -9.71 11.61 2.59
CA ILE A 104 -8.31 11.98 2.82
C ILE A 104 -7.56 12.15 1.49
N GLU A 105 -6.40 12.81 1.53
CA GLU A 105 -5.54 12.90 0.36
C GLU A 105 -4.75 11.62 0.12
N TRP A 106 -4.65 11.19 -1.14
CA TRP A 106 -3.94 9.98 -1.54
C TRP A 106 -2.59 10.34 -2.18
N HIS A 107 -1.51 10.10 -1.45
CA HIS A 107 -0.14 10.44 -1.84
C HIS A 107 0.60 9.21 -2.41
N ALA A 108 0.32 8.88 -3.67
CA ALA A 108 0.84 7.69 -4.32
C ALA A 108 2.33 7.82 -4.69
N MET A 109 3.19 7.04 -4.03
CA MET A 109 4.64 6.95 -4.30
C MET A 109 4.92 6.41 -5.71
N SER A 110 5.03 7.33 -6.68
CA SER A 110 5.05 7.06 -8.12
C SER A 110 6.41 7.41 -8.71
N TYR A 111 7.46 6.78 -8.18
CA TYR A 111 8.85 7.08 -8.55
C TYR A 111 9.62 5.85 -9.04
N GLY A 112 9.02 4.99 -9.86
CA GLY A 112 9.76 3.91 -10.54
C GLY A 112 10.93 4.43 -11.40
N VAL A 113 11.93 3.58 -11.67
CA VAL A 113 13.02 3.86 -12.62
C VAL A 113 12.79 3.00 -13.86
N CYS A 114 12.52 3.62 -15.01
CA CYS A 114 12.21 2.92 -16.27
C CYS A 114 12.77 3.61 -17.53
N GLY A 115 13.67 4.59 -17.39
CA GLY A 115 14.28 5.31 -18.53
C GLY A 115 13.36 6.35 -19.19
N ASN A 116 12.05 6.26 -18.98
CA ASN A 116 11.03 7.20 -19.47
C ASN A 116 9.92 7.37 -18.40
N THR A 117 8.78 7.98 -18.74
CA THR A 117 7.67 8.21 -17.80
C THR A 117 6.70 7.03 -17.67
N SER A 118 6.80 6.00 -18.52
CA SER A 118 5.77 4.96 -18.67
C SER A 118 5.43 4.22 -17.38
N CYS A 119 6.44 3.88 -16.56
CA CYS A 119 6.20 3.20 -15.29
C CYS A 119 5.54 4.12 -14.25
N ILE A 120 5.87 5.41 -14.26
CA ILE A 120 5.27 6.42 -13.38
C ILE A 120 3.81 6.62 -13.79
N ASP A 121 3.56 6.81 -15.08
CA ASP A 121 2.23 6.96 -15.66
C ASP A 121 1.35 5.74 -15.35
N SER A 122 1.90 4.52 -15.45
CA SER A 122 1.20 3.27 -15.11
C SER A 122 0.85 3.17 -13.61
N LEU A 123 1.76 3.59 -12.73
CA LEU A 123 1.53 3.60 -11.28
C LEU A 123 0.40 4.56 -10.92
N VAL A 124 0.42 5.78 -11.49
CA VAL A 124 -0.62 6.78 -11.23
C VAL A 124 -1.96 6.35 -11.81
N LYS A 125 -2.00 5.86 -13.06
CA LYS A 125 -3.22 5.34 -13.67
C LYS A 125 -3.87 4.24 -12.83
N ARG A 126 -3.07 3.30 -12.32
CA ARG A 126 -3.55 2.23 -11.41
C ARG A 126 -4.28 2.76 -10.18
N VAL A 127 -3.80 3.88 -9.61
CA VAL A 127 -4.41 4.54 -8.45
C VAL A 127 -5.68 5.25 -8.86
N LEU A 128 -5.66 6.02 -9.94
CA LEU A 128 -6.84 6.72 -10.47
C LEU A 128 -7.98 5.77 -10.85
N ASP A 129 -7.66 4.58 -11.35
CA ASP A 129 -8.64 3.55 -11.72
C ASP A 129 -9.34 2.91 -10.50
N ARG A 130 -8.74 3.02 -9.30
CA ARG A 130 -9.27 2.46 -8.04
C ARG A 130 -9.76 3.51 -7.06
N ALA A 131 -9.34 4.76 -7.22
CA ALA A 131 -9.75 5.85 -6.36
C ALA A 131 -11.26 6.10 -6.53
N PRO A 132 -12.03 6.11 -5.42
CA PRO A 132 -13.42 6.52 -5.47
C PRO A 132 -13.58 7.94 -6.05
N SER A 133 -14.75 8.24 -6.60
CA SER A 133 -15.03 9.58 -7.12
C SER A 133 -14.85 10.65 -6.03
N GLY A 134 -14.26 11.79 -6.39
CA GLY A 134 -13.97 12.88 -5.45
C GLY A 134 -12.67 12.73 -4.66
N THR A 135 -12.01 11.57 -4.68
CA THR A 135 -10.71 11.37 -4.02
C THR A 135 -9.63 12.29 -4.62
N GLN A 136 -8.95 13.07 -3.77
CA GLN A 136 -7.80 13.85 -4.21
C GLN A 136 -6.55 12.97 -4.27
N VAL A 137 -6.05 12.72 -5.47
CA VAL A 137 -4.82 11.96 -5.70
C VAL A 137 -3.67 12.92 -6.03
N THR A 138 -2.64 12.90 -5.19
CA THR A 138 -1.43 13.72 -5.29
C THR A 138 -0.21 12.80 -5.48
N PRO A 139 0.19 12.45 -6.72
CA PRO A 139 1.33 11.57 -6.92
C PRO A 139 2.62 12.14 -6.34
N ALA A 140 3.36 11.32 -5.59
CA ALA A 140 4.69 11.66 -5.10
C ALA A 140 5.75 11.21 -6.11
N LEU A 141 6.49 12.19 -6.65
CA LEU A 141 7.49 12.01 -7.69
C LEU A 141 8.89 12.17 -7.13
N ALA A 142 9.83 11.36 -7.62
CA ALA A 142 11.24 11.58 -7.39
C ALA A 142 11.89 12.13 -8.65
N GLY A 143 13.02 12.82 -8.49
CA GLY A 143 13.78 13.41 -9.62
C GLY A 143 14.34 14.76 -9.24
N THR A 144 15.05 15.38 -10.19
CA THR A 144 15.51 16.77 -10.06
C THR A 144 14.91 17.60 -11.18
N TRP A 145 14.70 18.89 -10.91
CA TRP A 145 14.27 19.83 -11.92
C TRP A 145 15.31 19.99 -13.03
N GLY A 146 14.89 20.05 -14.28
CA GLY A 146 15.75 20.36 -15.44
C GLY A 146 16.78 19.29 -15.83
N ARG A 147 16.89 18.18 -15.07
CA ARG A 147 17.89 17.13 -15.35
C ARG A 147 17.37 15.73 -15.09
N SER A 148 17.78 14.80 -15.94
CA SER A 148 17.58 13.36 -15.73
C SER A 148 18.71 12.77 -14.90
N ILE A 149 18.41 11.86 -13.98
CA ILE A 149 19.40 11.21 -13.09
C ILE A 149 19.15 9.70 -13.07
N LYS A 150 20.19 8.89 -13.32
CA LYS A 150 20.12 7.42 -13.21
C LYS A 150 18.87 6.81 -13.88
N ASN A 151 18.61 7.17 -15.14
CA ASN A 151 17.45 6.72 -15.92
C ASN A 151 16.07 7.16 -15.39
N ARG A 152 16.05 8.25 -14.60
CA ARG A 152 14.83 8.93 -14.17
C ARG A 152 14.67 10.22 -14.97
N PRO A 153 13.52 10.44 -15.64
CA PRO A 153 13.24 11.72 -16.30
C PRO A 153 13.27 12.89 -15.31
N SER A 154 13.50 14.10 -15.81
CA SER A 154 13.38 15.32 -14.99
C SER A 154 11.94 15.52 -14.49
N LEU A 155 11.77 16.29 -13.40
CA LEU A 155 10.46 16.47 -12.77
C LEU A 155 9.43 17.08 -13.73
N GLU A 156 9.81 18.10 -14.50
CA GLU A 156 8.93 18.78 -15.45
C GLU A 156 8.44 17.85 -16.57
N ILE A 157 9.26 16.89 -17.00
CA ILE A 157 8.85 15.86 -17.96
C ILE A 157 7.84 14.91 -17.32
N GLN A 158 8.07 14.48 -16.08
CA GLN A 158 7.14 13.62 -15.35
C GLN A 158 5.79 14.32 -15.15
N MET A 159 5.78 15.56 -14.64
CA MET A 159 4.57 16.36 -14.43
C MET A 159 3.79 16.60 -15.72
N ARG A 160 4.48 16.94 -16.83
CA ARG A 160 3.85 17.10 -18.14
C ARG A 160 3.23 15.78 -18.63
N SER A 161 3.85 14.65 -18.35
CA SER A 161 3.27 13.34 -18.71
C SER A 161 2.00 13.05 -17.91
N LEU A 162 2.05 13.28 -16.59
CA LEU A 162 0.88 13.11 -15.71
C LEU A 162 -0.31 13.96 -16.16
N GLN A 163 -0.06 15.22 -16.53
CA GLN A 163 -1.11 16.11 -17.01
C GLN A 163 -1.78 15.60 -18.30
N ARG A 164 -1.02 14.95 -19.18
CA ARG A 164 -1.55 14.37 -20.43
C ARG A 164 -2.38 13.11 -20.18
N ILE A 165 -2.01 12.26 -19.23
CA ILE A 165 -2.75 11.02 -18.96
C ILE A 165 -4.04 11.26 -18.15
N SER A 166 -4.08 12.33 -17.33
CA SER A 166 -5.27 12.69 -16.58
C SER A 166 -5.22 14.16 -16.14
N PRO A 167 -6.01 15.04 -16.79
CA PRO A 167 -6.14 16.44 -16.36
C PRO A 167 -6.68 16.63 -14.93
N ARG A 168 -7.21 15.57 -14.32
CA ARG A 168 -7.66 15.57 -12.91
C ARG A 168 -6.52 15.65 -11.90
N ILE A 169 -5.28 15.39 -12.31
CA ILE A 169 -4.11 15.54 -11.44
C ILE A 169 -3.75 17.03 -11.41
N ASN A 170 -4.15 17.72 -10.35
CA ASN A 170 -3.88 19.15 -10.17
C ASN A 170 -2.81 19.44 -9.11
N SER A 171 -2.21 18.39 -8.55
CA SER A 171 -1.20 18.49 -7.49
C SER A 171 -0.21 17.33 -7.60
N VAL A 172 1.03 17.59 -7.19
CA VAL A 172 2.11 16.60 -7.07
C VAL A 172 2.90 16.89 -5.80
N SER A 173 3.48 15.85 -5.21
CA SER A 173 4.46 15.97 -4.14
C SER A 173 5.84 15.51 -4.62
N HIS A 174 6.89 15.94 -3.94
CA HIS A 174 8.27 15.56 -4.27
C HIS A 174 8.85 14.65 -3.19
N PHE A 175 9.53 13.58 -3.63
CA PHE A 175 10.26 12.63 -2.80
C PHE A 175 11.72 12.56 -3.26
N ASP A 176 12.72 12.96 -2.47
CA ASP A 176 12.70 13.61 -1.16
C ASP A 176 13.45 14.96 -1.24
N TYR A 177 13.18 15.88 -0.31
CA TYR A 177 13.82 17.20 -0.21
C TYR A 177 15.35 17.13 -0.35
N SER A 178 15.97 16.13 0.27
CA SER A 178 17.41 15.83 0.19
C SER A 178 17.93 15.61 -1.24
N TRP A 179 17.07 15.30 -2.20
CA TRP A 179 17.42 15.12 -3.61
C TRP A 179 17.41 16.44 -4.41
N GLN A 180 16.63 17.43 -3.98
CA GLN A 180 16.73 18.79 -4.52
C GLN A 180 17.84 19.56 -3.84
N GLU A 181 17.88 19.49 -2.51
CA GLU A 181 18.68 20.37 -1.66
C GLU A 181 19.60 19.56 -0.71
N PRO A 182 20.52 18.74 -1.23
CA PRO A 182 21.35 17.85 -0.41
C PRO A 182 22.24 18.59 0.60
N GLU A 183 22.67 19.80 0.25
CA GLU A 183 23.49 20.63 1.14
C GLU A 183 22.69 21.15 2.33
N LEU A 184 21.51 21.72 2.06
CA LEU A 184 20.61 22.22 3.11
C LEU A 184 20.10 21.07 3.98
N ASP A 185 19.80 19.92 3.40
CA ASP A 185 19.41 18.72 4.16
C ASP A 185 20.52 18.27 5.12
N ARG A 186 21.78 18.25 4.65
CA ARG A 186 22.94 17.96 5.51
C ARG A 186 23.06 18.96 6.65
N GLN A 187 22.85 20.25 6.41
CA GLN A 187 22.89 21.28 7.44
C GLN A 187 21.80 21.05 8.51
N ARG A 188 20.56 20.71 8.09
CA ARG A 188 19.45 20.42 9.02
C ARG A 188 19.76 19.28 9.98
N LYS A 189 20.52 18.27 9.55
CA LYS A 189 20.92 17.14 10.41
C LYS A 189 21.79 17.56 11.59
N PHE A 190 22.55 18.64 11.46
CA PHE A 190 23.49 19.12 12.48
C PHE A 190 23.10 20.45 13.11
N CYS A 191 21.93 21.00 12.77
CA CYS A 191 21.41 22.19 13.43
C CYS A 191 21.26 21.93 14.94
N LYS A 192 22.00 22.70 15.74
CA LYS A 192 21.65 22.97 17.13
C LYS A 192 20.67 24.14 17.11
N LEU A 193 19.45 23.91 17.60
CA LEU A 193 18.45 24.96 17.87
C LEU A 193 18.97 25.92 18.95
#